data_AF-A0A7Y4STF4-F1
#
_entry.id   AF-A0A7Y4STF4-F1
#
_cell.length_a   1.000
_cell.length_b   1.000
_cell.length_c   1.000
_cell.angle_alpha   90.00
_cell.angle_beta   90.00
_cell.angle_gamma   90.00
#
_symmetry.space_group_name_H-M   'P 1'
#
loop_
_entity.id
_entity.type
_entity.pdbx_description
1 polymer ?
#
loop_
_entity_poly.entity_id
_entity_poly.type
_entity_poly.pdbx_seq_one_letter_code
_entity_poly.pdbx_strand_id
1 'polypeptide(L)'
;MDAELLLRHQRYLRRLVRGLTRDEQAAEDLEQATWLAALQRPPHSSDGLRVWLGRVARNLSLNRRRSEVHEAQRVARGGGRVDARVA
;
A
#
# COMPACT_ATOMS: atom_id res chain seq x y z
N MET A 1 8.40 18.63 8.45
CA MET A 1 9.13 17.38 8.15
C MET A 1 10.41 17.75 7.42
N ASP A 2 11.55 17.27 7.89
CA ASP A 2 12.88 17.57 7.32
C ASP A 2 13.24 16.60 6.18
N ALA A 3 13.83 17.12 5.10
CA ALA A 3 14.21 16.35 3.90
C ALA A 3 15.33 15.34 4.18
N GLU A 4 16.31 15.69 5.04
CA GLU A 4 17.40 14.76 5.38
C GLU A 4 16.89 13.55 6.16
N LEU A 5 15.94 13.79 7.06
CA LEU A 5 15.27 12.74 7.83
C LEU A 5 14.50 11.78 6.90
N LEU A 6 13.81 12.31 5.88
CA LEU A 6 13.11 11.50 4.88
C LEU A 6 14.07 10.60 4.09
N LEU A 7 15.17 11.18 3.58
CA LEU A 7 16.18 10.46 2.81
C LEU A 7 16.83 9.33 3.64
N ARG A 8 17.07 9.57 4.94
CA ARG A 8 17.59 8.55 5.87
C ARG A 8 16.72 7.30 5.94
N HIS A 9 15.41 7.45 5.80
CA HIS A 9 14.45 6.35 5.92
C HIS A 9 14.02 5.74 4.57
N GLN A 10 14.38 6.35 3.45
CA GLN A 10 14.03 5.87 2.10
C GLN A 10 14.48 4.43 1.84
N ARG A 11 15.76 4.11 2.10
CA ARG A 11 16.28 2.75 1.85
C ARG A 11 15.57 1.70 2.70
N TYR A 12 15.24 2.04 3.95
CA TYR A 12 14.49 1.17 4.84
C TYR A 12 13.07 0.91 4.31
N LEU A 13 12.36 1.98 3.95
CA LEU A 13 10.98 1.85 3.47
C LEU A 13 10.92 1.05 2.16
N ARG A 14 11.80 1.35 1.20
CA ARG A 14 11.91 0.60 -0.07
C ARG A 14 12.09 -0.90 0.14
N ARG A 15 13.02 -1.29 1.01
CA ARG A 15 13.26 -2.70 1.33
C ARG A 15 12.04 -3.33 2.00
N LEU A 16 11.37 -2.60 2.89
CA LEU A 16 10.17 -3.08 3.56
C LEU A 16 9.03 -3.31 2.56
N VAL A 17 8.68 -2.32 1.73
CA VAL A 17 7.54 -2.43 0.83
C VAL A 17 7.73 -3.53 -0.22
N ARG A 18 8.96 -3.72 -0.73
CA ARG A 18 9.28 -4.84 -1.63
C ARG A 18 9.06 -6.22 -1.00
N GLY A 19 9.20 -6.34 0.33
CA GLY A 19 8.88 -7.57 1.05
C GLY A 19 7.39 -7.74 1.38
N LEU A 20 6.58 -6.70 1.19
CA LEU A 20 5.14 -6.69 1.50
C LEU A 20 4.25 -6.80 0.26
N THR A 21 4.83 -6.73 -0.93
CA THR A 21 4.11 -6.71 -2.22
C THR A 21 4.58 -7.84 -3.13
N ARG A 22 3.75 -8.16 -4.12
CA ARG A 22 3.98 -9.27 -5.07
C ARG A 22 4.81 -8.87 -6.30
N ASP A 23 4.83 -7.58 -6.60
CA ASP A 23 5.47 -7.00 -7.78
C ASP A 23 6.03 -5.61 -7.46
N GLU A 24 6.83 -5.08 -8.39
CA GLU A 24 7.52 -3.79 -8.24
C GLU A 24 6.56 -2.60 -8.28
N GLN A 25 5.55 -2.62 -9.16
CA GLN A 25 4.57 -1.54 -9.25
C GLN A 25 3.81 -1.37 -7.94
N ALA A 26 3.34 -2.47 -7.35
CA ALA A 26 2.67 -2.46 -6.05
C ALA A 26 3.60 -1.96 -4.94
N ALA A 27 4.91 -2.26 -5.02
CA ALA A 27 5.90 -1.78 -4.07
C ALA A 27 6.04 -0.25 -4.14
N GLU A 28 6.16 0.30 -5.34
CA GLU A 28 6.25 1.74 -5.59
C GLU A 28 5.00 2.47 -5.12
N ASP A 29 3.82 1.97 -5.46
CA ASP A 29 2.55 2.53 -5.03
C ASP A 29 2.43 2.51 -3.50
N LEU A 30 2.96 1.46 -2.84
CA LEU A 30 2.92 1.33 -1.38
C LEU A 30 3.91 2.28 -0.71
N GLU A 31 5.11 2.47 -1.29
CA GLU A 31 6.08 3.47 -0.85
C GLU A 31 5.46 4.87 -0.91
N GLN A 32 4.89 5.24 -2.06
CA GLN A 32 4.28 6.55 -2.28
C GLN A 32 3.14 6.81 -1.29
N ALA A 33 2.22 5.85 -1.13
CA ALA A 33 1.11 6.00 -0.19
C ALA A 33 1.58 6.13 1.27
N THR A 34 2.66 5.43 1.64
CA THR A 34 3.24 5.53 2.98
C THR A 34 3.88 6.91 3.21
N TRP A 35 4.59 7.45 2.22
CA TRP A 35 5.14 8.81 2.29
C TRP A 35 4.05 9.88 2.34
N LEU A 36 3.01 9.74 1.52
CA LEU A 36 1.86 10.64 1.55
C LEU A 36 1.21 10.67 2.93
N ALA A 37 1.03 9.51 3.56
CA ALA A 37 0.52 9.43 4.92
C ALA A 37 1.46 10.14 5.93
N ALA A 38 2.79 10.00 5.77
CA ALA A 38 3.76 10.66 6.63
C ALA A 38 3.71 12.19 6.52
N LEU A 39 3.48 12.71 5.31
CA LEU A 39 3.38 14.14 5.04
C LEU A 39 2.05 14.72 5.54
N GLN A 40 0.94 13.98 5.39
CA GLN A 40 -0.38 14.43 5.85
C GLN A 40 -0.56 14.32 7.37
N ARG A 41 0.00 13.27 7.98
CA ARG A 41 -0.16 12.96 9.41
C ARG A 41 1.18 12.48 9.97
N PRO A 42 2.15 13.40 10.16
CA PRO A 42 3.45 13.02 10.68
C PRO A 42 3.34 12.45 12.11
N PRO A 43 4.24 11.54 12.50
CA PRO A 43 4.31 11.08 13.88
C PRO A 43 4.65 12.24 14.82
N HIS A 44 4.20 12.16 16.08
CA HIS A 44 4.43 13.18 17.10
C HIS A 44 5.93 13.40 17.40
N SER A 45 6.79 12.41 17.17
CA SER A 45 8.24 12.51 17.32
C SER A 45 8.98 11.93 16.11
N SER A 46 10.10 12.57 15.76
CA SER A 46 11.02 12.12 14.70
C SER A 46 11.66 10.77 15.02
N ASP A 47 11.93 10.50 16.30
CA ASP A 47 12.60 9.26 16.75
C ASP A 47 11.75 8.01 16.49
N GLY A 48 10.43 8.17 16.42
CA GLY A 48 9.48 7.10 16.11
C GLY A 48 9.24 6.88 14.61
N LEU A 49 9.82 7.68 13.72
CA LEU A 49 9.43 7.72 12.30
C LEU A 49 9.63 6.37 11.60
N ARG A 50 10.76 5.69 11.83
CA ARG A 50 11.01 4.37 11.22
C ARG A 50 9.96 3.33 11.60
N VAL A 51 9.62 3.24 12.90
CA VAL A 51 8.62 2.31 13.42
C VAL A 51 7.23 2.67 12.88
N TRP A 52 6.91 3.96 12.87
CA TRP A 52 5.66 4.49 12.35
C TRP A 52 5.47 4.18 10.86
N LEU A 53 6.48 4.44 10.02
CA LEU A 53 6.49 4.10 8.59
C LEU A 53 6.25 2.59 8.41
N GLY A 54 6.93 1.78 9.22
CA GLY A 54 6.76 0.33 9.19
C GLY A 54 5.35 -0.13 9.55
N ARG A 55 4.67 0.55 10.48
CA ARG A 55 3.28 0.26 10.84
C ARG A 55 2.33 0.65 9.72
N VAL A 56 2.50 1.85 9.16
CA VAL A 56 1.65 2.38 8.08
C VAL A 56 1.76 1.53 6.83
N ALA A 57 2.98 1.20 6.38
CA ALA A 57 3.19 0.36 5.19
C ALA A 57 2.51 -1.02 5.32
N ARG A 58 2.60 -1.65 6.49
CA ARG A 58 1.92 -2.94 6.74
C ARG A 58 0.40 -2.80 6.72
N ASN A 59 -0.15 -1.78 7.36
CA ASN A 59 -1.59 -1.55 7.37
C ASN A 59 -2.13 -1.30 5.96
N LEU A 60 -1.43 -0.48 5.17
CA LEU A 60 -1.80 -0.20 3.78
C LEU A 60 -1.72 -1.46 2.91
N SER A 61 -0.66 -2.27 3.04
CA SER A 61 -0.54 -3.56 2.33
C SER A 61 -1.69 -4.51 2.68
N LEU A 62 -2.02 -4.67 3.96
CA LEU A 62 -3.14 -5.52 4.40
C LEU A 62 -4.48 -5.03 3.85
N ASN A 63 -4.73 -3.72 3.86
CA ASN A 63 -5.95 -3.15 3.32
C ASN A 63 -6.07 -3.38 1.81
N ARG A 64 -4.98 -3.20 1.05
CA ARG A 64 -4.96 -3.48 -0.40
C ARG A 64 -5.28 -4.94 -0.69
N ARG A 65 -4.64 -5.88 0.01
CA ARG A 65 -4.90 -7.33 -0.16
C ARG A 65 -6.36 -7.68 0.12
N ARG A 66 -6.96 -7.09 1.15
CA ARG A 66 -8.39 -7.29 1.46
C ARG A 66 -9.28 -6.79 0.33
N SER A 67 -9.01 -5.59 -0.19
CA SER A 67 -9.78 -5.02 -1.31
C SER A 67 -9.66 -5.86 -2.58
N GLU A 68 -8.47 -6.37 -2.91
CA GLU A 68 -8.25 -7.26 -4.06
C GLU A 68 -9.04 -8.57 -3.94
N VAL A 69 -9.07 -9.18 -2.75
CA VAL A 69 -9.87 -10.39 -2.49
C VAL A 69 -11.36 -10.10 -2.63
N HIS A 70 -11.84 -8.98 -2.10
CA HIS A 70 -13.24 -8.60 -2.24
C HIS A 70 -13.63 -8.33 -3.70
N GLU A 71 -12.75 -7.69 -4.48
CA GLU A 71 -12.97 -7.46 -5.90
C GLU A 71 -13.02 -8.78 -6.68
N ALA A 72 -12.07 -9.68 -6.45
CA ALA A 72 -12.08 -11.00 -7.07
C ALA A 72 -13.36 -11.78 -6.74
N GLN A 73 -13.86 -11.69 -5.50
CA GLN A 73 -15.14 -12.28 -5.11
C GLN A 73 -16.35 -11.64 -5.80
N ARG A 74 -16.34 -10.32 -6.04
CA ARG A 74 -17.40 -9.64 -6.80
C ARG A 74 -17.43 -10.08 -8.26
N VAL A 75 -16.27 -10.10 -8.91
CA VAL A 75 -16.14 -10.57 -10.30
C VAL A 75 -16.60 -12.03 -10.43
N ALA A 76 -16.19 -12.90 -9.51
CA ALA A 76 -16.61 -14.30 -9.48
C ALA A 76 -18.14 -14.48 -9.29
N ARG A 77 -18.79 -13.59 -8.52
CA ARG A 77 -20.26 -13.60 -8.33
C ARG A 77 -21.03 -12.94 -9.48
N GLY A 78 -20.38 -12.02 -10.21
CA GLY A 78 -20.98 -11.26 -11.32
C GLY A 78 -20.96 -11.98 -12.68
N GLY A 79 -20.16 -13.04 -12.84
CA GLY A 79 -19.97 -13.78 -14.09
C GLY A 79 -21.16 -14.63 -14.59
N GLY A 80 -22.36 -14.47 -14.01
CA GLY A 80 -23.54 -15.27 -14.35
C GLY A 80 -24.55 -14.61 -15.31
N ARG A 81 -24.26 -13.44 -15.89
CA ARG A 81 -25.23 -12.75 -16.77
C ARG A 81 -24.59 -12.01 -17.94
N VAL A 82 -24.04 -12.72 -18.92
CA VAL A 82 -24.07 -12.28 -20.33
C VAL A 82 -23.94 -13.52 -21.23
N ASP A 83 -25.08 -14.10 -21.64
CA ASP A 83 -25.25 -14.73 -22.96
C ASP A 83 -26.70 -15.21 -23.11
N ALA A 84 -27.56 -14.29 -23.52
CA ALA A 84 -28.82 -14.64 -24.14
C ALA A 84 -29.24 -13.50 -25.07
N ARG A 85 -29.34 -13.84 -26.37
CA ARG A 85 -29.68 -13.01 -27.53
C ARG A 85 -28.49 -12.29 -28.17
N VAL A 86 -27.95 -12.88 -29.23
CA VAL A 86 -28.41 -12.60 -30.61
C VAL A 86 -28.27 -13.89 -31.43
N ALA A 87 -29.42 -14.42 -31.88
CA ALA A 87 -29.55 -15.35 -32.99
C ALA A 87 -30.68 -14.82 -33.87
#